data_AF-A0A846QC07-F1
#
_entry.id   AF-A0A846QC07-F1
#
_cell.length_a   1.000
_cell.length_b   1.000
_cell.length_c   1.000
_cell.angle_alpha   90.00
_cell.angle_beta   90.00
_cell.angle_gamma   90.00
#
_symmetry.space_group_name_H-M   'P 1'
#
loop_
_entity.id
_entity.type
_entity.pdbx_description
1 polymer ?
#
loop_
_entity_poly.entity_id
_entity_poly.type
_entity_poly.pdbx_seq_one_letter_code
_entity_poly.pdbx_strand_id
1 'polypeptide(L)'
;MSSRKITLIAAIVIVIVACVVAGYMYLQLSYAETKLTFLNMNLSSTTEELKAAEEKLIDLNTKLLDTTEKLSATEKKLASLNTSLSVTTEKLTVTEERNTQLQSSLRDEQIEKSRLETLLLDTNTSLSKVSQELVVKQAELAKSLDELQTAREQIEAMDKNMALMEKNITTLEKEVALKDEKVSSLSKVLTRLDNDRKLLIQLRMKVPETRNETHDYWSDVRNLSVQSDPSLGFSVDAIIANIDGYYDWLETMPGADSTITEYCMWLFTYPPEAYEYDQAVSDFRGEVYLTVINHIRTAVDLIS
;
A
#
# COMPACT_ATOMS: atom_id res chain seq x y z
N MET A 1 46.19 -124.37 155.04
CA MET A 1 46.92 -123.14 155.42
C MET A 1 47.14 -122.30 154.16
N SER A 2 46.73 -121.04 153.98
CA SER A 2 45.65 -120.20 154.53
C SER A 2 45.73 -118.84 153.79
N SER A 3 44.57 -118.28 153.38
CA SER A 3 44.21 -116.87 153.13
C SER A 3 45.07 -115.90 152.27
N ARG A 4 46.40 -115.99 152.19
CA ARG A 4 47.22 -115.01 151.42
C ARG A 4 47.02 -115.09 149.91
N LYS A 5 46.58 -116.24 149.39
CA LYS A 5 46.36 -116.42 147.94
C LYS A 5 45.11 -115.69 147.44
N ILE A 6 44.08 -115.51 148.28
CA ILE A 6 42.80 -114.91 147.85
C ILE A 6 42.92 -113.38 147.73
N THR A 7 43.64 -112.71 148.65
CA THR A 7 43.90 -111.26 148.58
C THR A 7 44.79 -110.89 147.40
N LEU A 8 45.76 -111.74 147.06
CA LEU A 8 46.61 -111.57 145.88
C LEU A 8 45.79 -111.70 144.58
N ILE A 9 44.88 -112.67 144.52
CA ILE A 9 43.99 -112.86 143.36
C ILE A 9 43.04 -111.67 143.20
N ALA A 10 42.47 -111.12 144.28
CA ALA A 10 41.61 -109.94 144.20
C ALA A 10 42.36 -108.68 143.72
N ALA A 11 43.59 -108.46 144.18
CA ALA A 11 44.43 -107.36 143.69
C ALA A 11 44.80 -107.54 142.21
N ILE A 12 45.11 -108.77 141.78
CA ILE A 12 45.38 -109.09 140.38
C ILE A 12 44.14 -108.83 139.51
N VAL A 13 42.93 -109.21 139.96
CA VAL A 13 41.70 -108.98 139.21
C VAL A 13 41.38 -107.50 139.08
N ILE A 14 41.59 -106.68 140.12
CA ILE A 14 41.40 -105.23 140.04
C ILE A 14 42.40 -104.59 139.07
N VAL A 15 43.67 -105.03 139.09
CA VAL A 15 44.67 -104.58 138.12
C VAL A 15 44.30 -105.00 136.70
N ILE A 16 43.80 -106.22 136.50
CA ILE A 16 43.33 -106.69 135.19
C ILE A 16 42.13 -105.86 134.72
N VAL A 17 41.14 -105.59 135.57
CA VAL A 17 39.97 -104.79 135.21
C VAL A 17 40.37 -103.35 134.92
N ALA A 18 41.27 -102.75 135.71
CA ALA A 18 41.83 -101.42 135.44
C ALA A 18 42.59 -101.39 134.12
N CYS A 19 43.37 -102.43 133.79
CA CYS A 19 44.06 -102.57 132.51
C CYS A 19 43.10 -102.75 131.33
N VAL A 20 42.00 -103.49 131.50
CA VAL A 20 40.97 -103.67 130.46
C VAL A 20 40.18 -102.38 130.24
N VAL A 21 39.80 -101.67 131.30
CA VAL A 21 39.10 -100.38 131.20
C VAL A 21 40.03 -99.32 130.60
N ALA A 22 41.29 -99.27 131.03
CA ALA A 22 42.29 -98.37 130.44
C ALA A 22 42.58 -98.73 128.98
N GLY A 23 42.65 -100.02 128.64
CA GLY A 23 42.82 -100.49 127.25
C GLY A 23 41.61 -100.16 126.37
N TYR A 24 40.39 -100.30 126.89
CA TYR A 24 39.16 -99.93 126.19
C TYR A 24 39.05 -98.40 126.03
N MET A 25 39.41 -97.62 127.06
CA MET A 25 39.50 -96.17 126.98
C MET A 25 40.58 -95.72 125.98
N TYR A 26 41.73 -96.41 125.94
CA TYR A 26 42.79 -96.15 124.96
C TYR A 26 42.32 -96.47 123.53
N LEU A 27 41.56 -97.55 123.33
CA LEU A 27 40.95 -97.85 122.03
C LEU A 27 39.89 -96.82 121.63
N GLN A 28 39.03 -96.38 122.56
CA GLN A 28 38.05 -95.33 122.32
C GLN A 28 38.73 -93.99 122.00
N LEU A 29 39.81 -93.65 122.71
CA LEU A 29 40.60 -92.43 122.48
C LEU A 29 41.34 -92.50 121.13
N SER A 30 41.96 -93.63 120.81
CA SER A 30 42.63 -93.86 119.52
C SER A 30 41.64 -93.87 118.35
N TYR A 31 40.43 -94.43 118.55
CA TYR A 31 39.34 -94.37 117.58
C TYR A 31 38.81 -92.94 117.42
N ALA A 32 38.68 -92.19 118.51
CA ALA A 32 38.30 -90.79 118.47
C ALA A 32 39.37 -89.94 117.78
N GLU A 33 40.65 -90.18 118.03
CA GLU A 33 41.78 -89.52 117.37
C GLU A 33 41.82 -89.82 115.88
N THR A 34 41.67 -91.09 115.46
CA THR A 34 41.62 -91.46 114.05
C THR A 34 40.38 -90.92 113.33
N LYS A 35 39.23 -90.85 114.02
CA LYS A 35 38.04 -90.19 113.48
C LYS A 35 38.24 -88.67 113.39
N LEU A 36 38.92 -88.07 114.35
CA LEU A 36 39.22 -86.65 114.39
C LEU A 36 40.24 -86.26 113.31
N THR A 37 41.26 -87.09 113.06
CA THR A 37 42.21 -86.87 111.95
C THR A 37 41.52 -87.02 110.59
N PHE A 38 40.64 -88.01 110.42
CA PHE A 38 39.84 -88.14 109.20
C PHE A 38 38.89 -86.96 109.00
N LEU A 39 38.22 -86.50 110.06
CA LEU A 39 37.38 -85.30 110.00
C LEU A 39 38.21 -84.07 109.63
N ASN A 40 39.41 -83.94 110.18
CA ASN A 40 40.31 -82.83 109.90
C ASN A 40 40.86 -82.87 108.46
N MET A 41 41.14 -84.07 107.91
CA MET A 41 41.50 -84.24 106.50
C MET A 41 40.33 -83.90 105.57
N ASN A 42 39.12 -84.34 105.90
CA ASN A 42 37.92 -83.98 105.14
C ASN A 42 37.64 -82.48 105.21
N LEU A 43 37.76 -81.87 106.40
CA LEU A 43 37.61 -80.43 106.58
C LEU A 43 38.65 -79.67 105.75
N SER A 44 39.90 -80.13 105.73
CA SER A 44 40.96 -79.54 104.89
C SER A 44 40.63 -79.65 103.40
N SER A 45 40.13 -80.81 102.95
CA SER A 45 39.74 -81.02 101.55
C SER A 45 38.57 -80.13 101.14
N THR A 46 37.54 -80.03 101.99
CA THR A 46 36.38 -79.17 101.71
C THR A 46 36.75 -77.68 101.78
N THR A 47 37.72 -77.31 102.62
CA THR A 47 38.25 -75.93 102.69
C THR A 47 38.98 -75.56 101.40
N GLU A 48 39.79 -76.47 100.84
CA GLU A 48 40.46 -76.26 99.55
C GLU A 48 39.48 -76.22 98.37
N GLU A 49 38.46 -77.08 98.36
CA GLU A 49 37.39 -77.04 97.35
C GLU A 49 36.58 -75.74 97.41
N LEU A 50 36.27 -75.24 98.61
CA LEU A 50 35.59 -73.98 98.81
C LEU A 50 36.44 -72.81 98.28
N LYS A 51 37.74 -72.79 98.59
CA LYS A 51 38.66 -71.76 98.08
C LYS A 51 38.76 -71.79 96.56
N ALA A 52 38.85 -72.97 95.96
CA ALA A 52 38.86 -73.12 94.49
C ALA A 52 37.53 -72.67 93.86
N ALA A 53 36.40 -72.89 94.53
CA ALA A 53 35.10 -72.40 94.08
C ALA A 53 35.01 -70.86 94.20
N GLU A 54 35.53 -70.27 95.28
CA GLU A 54 35.62 -68.82 95.47
C GLU A 54 36.48 -68.16 94.38
N GLU A 55 37.66 -68.71 94.09
CA GLU A 55 38.53 -68.21 93.02
C GLU A 55 37.83 -68.27 91.65
N LYS A 56 37.12 -69.36 91.35
CA LYS A 56 36.31 -69.46 90.12
C LYS A 56 35.19 -68.42 90.09
N LEU A 57 34.53 -68.17 91.22
CA LEU A 57 33.44 -67.19 91.31
C LEU A 57 33.97 -65.77 91.08
N ILE A 58 35.15 -65.46 91.62
CA ILE A 58 35.85 -64.19 91.37
C ILE A 58 36.19 -64.04 89.87
N ASP A 59 36.79 -65.04 89.23
CA ASP A 59 37.10 -65.03 87.79
C ASP A 59 35.84 -64.89 86.92
N LEU A 60 34.75 -65.54 87.31
CA LEU A 60 33.48 -65.45 86.59
C LEU A 60 32.86 -64.06 86.75
N ASN A 61 32.99 -63.45 87.93
CA ASN A 61 32.50 -62.11 88.21
C ASN A 61 33.31 -61.03 87.46
N THR A 62 34.64 -61.18 87.36
CA THR A 62 35.47 -60.26 86.56
C THR A 62 35.15 -60.37 85.07
N LYS A 63 34.96 -61.58 84.54
CA LYS A 63 34.49 -61.80 83.16
C LYS A 63 33.11 -61.20 82.92
N LEU A 64 32.16 -61.36 83.86
CA LEU A 64 30.83 -60.77 83.76
C LEU A 64 30.91 -59.24 83.67
N LEU A 65 31.78 -58.63 84.49
CA LEU A 65 31.98 -57.18 84.51
C LEU A 65 32.57 -56.68 83.19
N ASP A 66 33.63 -57.31 82.66
CA ASP A 66 34.19 -57.01 81.33
C ASP A 66 33.14 -57.17 80.22
N THR A 67 32.29 -58.20 80.31
CA THR A 67 31.22 -58.41 79.33
C THR A 67 30.17 -57.30 79.40
N THR A 68 29.86 -56.82 80.60
CA THR A 68 28.90 -55.72 80.82
C THR A 68 29.45 -54.39 80.32
N GLU A 69 30.74 -54.12 80.52
CA GLU A 69 31.41 -52.94 79.97
C GLU A 69 31.43 -52.96 78.43
N LYS A 70 31.75 -54.11 77.83
CA LYS A 70 31.68 -54.31 76.37
C LYS A 70 30.27 -54.11 75.85
N LEU A 71 29.26 -54.63 76.55
CA LEU A 71 27.85 -54.44 76.19
C LEU A 71 27.47 -52.95 76.20
N SER A 72 27.79 -52.23 77.27
CA SER A 72 27.54 -50.79 77.37
C SER A 72 28.24 -50.00 76.25
N ALA A 73 29.48 -50.36 75.90
CA ALA A 73 30.21 -49.74 74.80
C ALA A 73 29.53 -50.02 73.44
N THR A 74 29.01 -51.23 73.22
CA THR A 74 28.26 -51.57 72.00
C THR A 74 26.93 -50.83 71.92
N GLU A 75 26.20 -50.66 73.04
CA GLU A 75 24.96 -49.89 73.09
C GLU A 75 25.19 -48.42 72.74
N LYS A 76 26.25 -47.81 73.27
CA LYS A 76 26.65 -46.43 72.92
C LYS A 76 26.96 -46.29 71.43
N LYS A 77 27.71 -47.25 70.86
CA LYS A 77 27.99 -47.26 69.41
C LYS A 77 26.70 -47.40 68.61
N LEU A 78 25.80 -48.30 68.99
CA LEU A 78 24.51 -48.50 68.34
C LEU A 78 23.68 -47.20 68.33
N ALA A 79 23.62 -46.50 69.46
CA ALA A 79 22.91 -45.22 69.57
C ALA A 79 23.53 -44.14 68.65
N SER A 80 24.86 -44.05 68.58
CA SER A 80 25.55 -43.13 67.67
C SER A 80 25.32 -43.46 66.18
N LEU A 81 25.21 -44.75 65.86
CA LEU A 81 24.90 -45.21 64.51
C LEU A 81 23.45 -44.88 64.14
N ASN A 82 22.52 -45.08 65.08
CA ASN A 82 21.10 -44.85 64.84
C ASN A 82 20.81 -43.35 64.63
N THR A 83 21.47 -42.48 65.39
CA THR A 83 21.39 -41.02 65.18
C THR A 83 21.98 -40.61 63.83
N SER A 84 23.15 -41.15 63.46
CA SER A 84 23.77 -40.88 62.15
C SER A 84 22.90 -41.38 60.98
N LEU A 85 22.27 -42.54 61.12
CA LEU A 85 21.34 -43.10 60.14
C LEU A 85 20.12 -42.18 59.97
N SER A 86 19.52 -41.73 61.08
CA SER A 86 18.39 -40.80 61.05
C SER A 86 18.71 -39.50 60.29
N VAL A 87 19.87 -38.90 60.57
CA VAL A 87 20.33 -37.68 59.87
C VAL A 87 20.55 -37.94 58.38
N THR A 88 21.06 -39.12 58.03
CA THR A 88 21.31 -39.50 56.63
C THR A 88 19.98 -39.70 55.88
N THR A 89 19.01 -40.35 56.51
CA THR A 89 17.65 -40.52 55.96
C THR A 89 17.00 -39.17 55.69
N GLU A 90 17.08 -38.22 56.62
CA GLU A 90 16.52 -36.87 56.44
C GLU A 90 17.21 -36.09 55.31
N LYS A 91 18.54 -36.19 55.19
CA LYS A 91 19.26 -35.58 54.05
C LYS A 91 18.85 -36.19 52.72
N LEU A 92 18.59 -37.50 52.69
CA LEU A 92 18.12 -38.18 51.49
C LEU A 92 16.74 -37.67 51.09
N THR A 93 15.79 -37.57 52.02
CA THR A 93 14.44 -37.07 51.73
C THR A 93 14.47 -35.64 51.21
N VAL A 94 15.24 -34.75 51.83
CA VAL A 94 15.41 -33.36 51.34
C VAL A 94 16.02 -33.31 49.95
N THR A 95 16.95 -34.21 49.65
CA THR A 95 17.59 -34.29 48.32
C THR A 95 16.60 -34.79 47.27
N GLU A 96 15.76 -35.77 47.61
CA GLU A 96 14.70 -36.29 46.75
C GLU A 96 13.65 -35.22 46.45
N GLU A 97 13.20 -34.48 47.47
CA GLU A 97 12.29 -33.34 47.30
C GLU A 97 12.90 -32.29 46.36
N ARG A 98 14.16 -31.91 46.57
CA ARG A 98 14.83 -30.94 45.69
C ARG A 98 14.99 -31.45 44.25
N ASN A 99 15.21 -32.75 44.06
CA ASN A 99 15.30 -33.35 42.73
C ASN A 99 13.94 -33.31 42.02
N THR A 100 12.84 -33.64 42.71
CA THR A 100 11.49 -33.52 42.14
C THR A 100 11.14 -32.07 41.78
N GLN A 101 11.54 -31.10 42.61
CA GLN A 101 11.36 -29.68 42.30
C GLN A 101 12.12 -29.26 41.05
N LEU A 102 13.41 -29.64 40.94
CA LEU A 102 14.23 -29.33 39.77
C LEU A 102 13.67 -29.98 38.49
N GLN A 103 13.14 -31.20 38.57
CA GLN A 103 12.48 -31.86 37.45
C GLN A 103 11.21 -31.13 36.99
N SER A 104 10.43 -30.56 37.94
CA SER A 104 9.28 -29.72 37.60
C SER A 104 9.71 -28.46 36.87
N SER A 105 10.67 -27.71 37.42
CA SER A 105 11.15 -26.47 36.79
C SER A 105 11.75 -26.70 35.41
N LEU A 106 12.49 -27.79 35.22
CA LEU A 106 13.05 -28.15 33.91
C LEU A 106 11.94 -28.45 32.88
N ARG A 107 10.85 -29.10 33.29
CA ARG A 107 9.68 -29.30 32.42
C ARG A 107 9.04 -27.98 32.03
N ASP A 108 8.87 -27.07 32.98
CA ASP A 108 8.26 -25.76 32.74
C ASP A 108 9.09 -24.94 31.76
N GLU A 109 10.42 -24.91 31.93
CA GLU A 109 11.33 -24.26 30.98
C GLU A 109 11.26 -24.88 29.58
N GLN A 110 11.12 -26.21 29.48
CA GLN A 110 11.00 -26.90 28.19
C GLN A 110 9.69 -26.57 27.48
N ILE A 111 8.59 -26.38 28.23
CA ILE A 111 7.30 -25.94 27.70
C ILE A 111 7.41 -24.50 27.18
N GLU A 112 7.99 -23.60 27.96
CA GLU A 112 8.19 -22.20 27.54
C GLU A 112 9.10 -22.08 26.33
N LYS A 113 10.18 -22.88 26.27
CA LYS A 113 11.03 -22.96 25.07
C LYS A 113 10.23 -23.36 23.84
N SER A 114 9.41 -24.41 23.94
CA SER A 114 8.58 -24.88 22.81
C SER A 114 7.57 -23.82 22.35
N ARG A 115 7.02 -23.06 23.30
CA ARG A 115 6.12 -21.94 23.03
C ARG A 115 6.84 -20.80 22.30
N LEU A 116 8.04 -20.43 22.74
CA LEU A 116 8.86 -19.40 22.10
C LEU A 116 9.28 -19.81 20.69
N GLU A 117 9.64 -21.07 20.47
CA GLU A 117 9.96 -21.60 19.14
C GLU A 117 8.76 -21.49 18.18
N THR A 118 7.55 -21.76 18.66
CA THR A 118 6.31 -21.60 17.88
C THR A 118 6.06 -20.14 17.52
N LEU A 119 6.16 -19.22 18.51
CA LEU A 119 5.99 -17.79 18.27
C LEU A 119 7.02 -17.22 17.29
N LEU A 120 8.26 -17.70 17.35
CA LEU A 120 9.32 -17.32 16.42
C LEU A 120 8.97 -17.75 14.98
N LEU A 121 8.48 -18.98 14.80
CA LEU A 121 8.05 -19.49 13.50
C LEU A 121 6.88 -18.68 12.92
N ASP A 122 5.88 -18.38 13.73
CA ASP A 122 4.72 -17.58 13.33
C ASP A 122 5.11 -16.15 12.93
N THR A 123 6.01 -15.54 13.72
CA THR A 123 6.54 -14.20 13.44
C THR A 123 7.34 -14.20 12.15
N ASN A 124 8.20 -15.21 11.94
CA ASN A 124 9.01 -15.30 10.72
C ASN A 124 8.15 -15.53 9.48
N THR A 125 7.08 -16.33 9.59
CA THR A 125 6.10 -16.55 8.52
C THR A 125 5.37 -15.25 8.19
N SER A 126 4.93 -14.50 9.20
CA SER A 126 4.26 -13.22 9.03
C SER A 126 5.19 -12.18 8.39
N LEU A 127 6.44 -12.11 8.83
CA LEU A 127 7.46 -11.24 8.27
C LEU A 127 7.74 -11.57 6.80
N SER A 128 7.85 -12.85 6.46
CA SER A 128 8.01 -13.30 5.07
C SER A 128 6.83 -12.87 4.19
N LYS A 129 5.60 -12.99 4.70
CA LYS A 129 4.39 -12.56 3.99
C LYS A 129 4.41 -11.05 3.73
N VAL A 130 4.67 -10.25 4.76
CA VAL A 130 4.75 -8.78 4.64
C VAL A 130 5.88 -8.37 3.68
N SER A 131 7.03 -9.03 3.75
CA SER A 131 8.14 -8.77 2.83
C SER A 131 7.76 -9.06 1.38
N GLN A 132 6.98 -10.12 1.13
CA GLN A 132 6.52 -10.46 -0.22
C GLN A 132 5.47 -9.46 -0.72
N GLU A 133 4.52 -9.05 0.13
CA GLU A 133 3.54 -8.02 -0.19
C GLU A 133 4.22 -6.69 -0.53
N LEU A 134 5.28 -6.31 0.20
CA LEU A 134 6.05 -5.11 -0.07
C LEU A 134 6.72 -5.15 -1.46
N VAL A 135 7.31 -6.28 -1.84
CA VAL A 135 7.92 -6.47 -3.17
C VAL A 135 6.87 -6.33 -4.28
N VAL A 136 5.69 -6.93 -4.10
CA VAL A 136 4.58 -6.80 -5.07
C VAL A 136 4.14 -5.34 -5.19
N LYS A 137 3.96 -4.64 -4.07
CA LYS A 137 3.60 -3.22 -4.07
C LYS A 137 4.66 -2.34 -4.73
N GLN A 138 5.93 -2.67 -4.56
CA GLN A 138 7.02 -1.96 -5.21
C GLN A 138 7.02 -2.16 -6.74
N ALA A 139 6.70 -3.36 -7.21
CA ALA A 139 6.54 -3.65 -8.65
C ALA A 139 5.31 -2.94 -9.24
N GLU A 140 4.18 -2.94 -8.53
CA GLU A 140 2.97 -2.20 -8.93
C GLU A 140 3.24 -0.70 -9.04
N LEU A 141 3.97 -0.12 -8.08
CA LEU A 141 4.34 1.29 -8.10
C LEU A 141 5.26 1.63 -9.28
N ALA A 142 6.25 0.79 -9.56
CA ALA A 142 7.13 0.97 -10.72
C ALA A 142 6.34 0.94 -12.04
N LYS A 143 5.37 0.05 -12.17
CA LYS A 143 4.49 -0.02 -13.33
C LYS A 143 3.63 1.24 -13.48
N SER A 144 3.04 1.73 -12.38
CA SER A 144 2.23 2.95 -12.40
C SER A 144 3.05 4.19 -12.77
N LEU A 145 4.33 4.24 -12.37
CA LEU A 145 5.25 5.31 -12.75
C LEU A 145 5.50 5.35 -14.27
N ASP A 146 5.71 4.18 -14.88
CA ASP A 146 5.92 4.02 -16.33
C ASP A 146 4.67 4.41 -17.14
N GLU A 147 3.50 3.98 -16.68
CA GLU A 147 2.21 4.37 -17.27
C GLU A 147 1.98 5.89 -17.19
N LEU A 148 2.33 6.53 -16.06
CA LEU A 148 2.26 7.98 -15.90
C LEU A 148 3.25 8.74 -16.80
N GLN A 149 4.47 8.23 -16.96
CA GLN A 149 5.45 8.83 -17.84
C GLN A 149 4.99 8.77 -19.31
N THR A 150 4.46 7.63 -19.73
CA THR A 150 3.89 7.46 -21.07
C THR A 150 2.72 8.43 -21.30
N ALA A 151 1.80 8.55 -20.34
CA ALA A 151 0.68 9.48 -20.43
C ALA A 151 1.16 10.94 -20.52
N ARG A 152 2.20 11.30 -19.78
CA ARG A 152 2.80 12.64 -19.85
C ARG A 152 3.37 12.95 -21.23
N GLU A 153 4.11 12.02 -21.82
CA GLU A 153 4.67 12.18 -23.17
C GLU A 153 3.57 12.35 -24.23
N GLN A 154 2.45 11.64 -24.09
CA GLN A 154 1.28 11.79 -24.98
C GLN A 154 0.63 13.18 -24.85
N ILE A 155 0.49 13.71 -23.63
CA ILE A 155 -0.04 15.06 -23.40
C ILE A 155 0.88 16.10 -24.06
N GLU A 156 2.20 16.00 -23.86
CA GLU A 156 3.16 16.94 -24.47
C GLU A 156 3.11 16.89 -26.01
N ALA A 157 2.88 15.72 -26.61
CA ALA A 157 2.67 15.60 -28.05
C ALA A 157 1.35 16.25 -28.50
N MET A 158 0.28 16.09 -27.72
CA MET A 158 -1.02 16.68 -28.02
C MET A 158 -1.00 18.21 -27.94
N ASP A 159 -0.29 18.77 -26.96
CA ASP A 159 -0.11 20.23 -26.83
C ASP A 159 0.60 20.84 -28.04
N LYS A 160 1.65 20.17 -28.56
CA LYS A 160 2.34 20.61 -29.78
C LYS A 160 1.41 20.58 -31.00
N ASN A 161 0.58 19.55 -31.12
CA ASN A 161 -0.40 19.45 -32.20
C ASN A 161 -1.48 20.53 -32.09
N MET A 162 -1.93 20.84 -30.88
CA MET A 162 -2.92 21.90 -30.63
C MET A 162 -2.35 23.27 -31.01
N ALA A 163 -1.12 23.58 -30.61
CA ALA A 163 -0.45 24.83 -31.01
C ALA A 163 -0.28 24.95 -32.54
N LEU A 164 0.02 23.84 -33.22
CA LEU A 164 0.07 23.81 -34.69
C LEU A 164 -1.32 24.07 -35.29
N MET A 165 -2.36 23.45 -34.72
CA MET A 165 -3.74 23.62 -35.18
C MET A 165 -4.22 25.08 -35.00
N GLU A 166 -3.91 25.71 -33.87
CA GLU A 166 -4.23 27.13 -33.62
C GLU A 166 -3.57 28.05 -34.66
N LYS A 167 -2.30 27.78 -35.00
CA LYS A 167 -1.60 28.52 -36.07
C LYS A 167 -2.28 28.33 -37.43
N ASN A 168 -2.75 27.12 -37.72
CA ASN A 168 -3.46 26.85 -38.97
C ASN A 168 -4.83 27.55 -39.00
N ILE A 169 -5.59 27.55 -37.90
CA ILE A 169 -6.86 28.25 -37.77
C ILE A 169 -6.67 29.74 -38.01
N THR A 170 -5.72 30.38 -37.33
CA THR A 170 -5.44 31.82 -37.51
C THR A 170 -5.00 32.18 -38.93
N THR A 171 -4.37 31.25 -39.65
CA THR A 171 -4.01 31.42 -41.07
C THR A 171 -5.25 31.34 -41.96
N LEU A 172 -6.10 30.33 -41.75
CA LEU A 172 -7.34 30.16 -42.49
C LEU A 172 -8.31 31.32 -42.26
N GLU A 173 -8.41 31.84 -41.03
CA GLU A 173 -9.23 33.02 -40.72
C GLU A 173 -8.82 34.24 -41.54
N LYS A 174 -7.50 34.46 -41.72
CA LYS A 174 -6.99 35.55 -42.57
C LYS A 174 -7.33 35.33 -44.05
N GLU A 175 -7.20 34.11 -44.55
CA GLU A 175 -7.55 33.79 -45.93
C GLU A 175 -9.04 33.96 -46.21
N VAL A 176 -9.89 33.57 -45.26
CA VAL A 176 -11.35 33.77 -45.35
C VAL A 176 -11.67 35.27 -45.36
N ALA A 177 -11.09 36.06 -44.45
CA ALA A 177 -11.31 37.50 -44.41
C ALA A 177 -10.93 38.20 -45.74
N LEU A 178 -9.78 37.82 -46.33
CA LEU A 178 -9.35 38.34 -47.64
C LEU A 178 -10.31 37.93 -48.77
N LYS A 179 -10.80 36.69 -48.75
CA LYS A 179 -11.78 36.21 -49.74
C LYS A 179 -13.11 36.94 -49.59
N ASP A 180 -13.58 37.17 -48.37
CA ASP A 180 -14.81 37.91 -48.09
C ASP A 180 -14.72 39.36 -48.61
N GLU A 181 -13.57 40.01 -48.44
CA GLU A 181 -13.30 41.34 -49.00
C GLU A 181 -13.34 41.34 -50.54
N LYS A 182 -12.71 40.35 -51.18
CA LYS A 182 -12.73 40.19 -52.65
C LYS A 182 -14.15 39.91 -53.15
N VAL A 183 -14.92 39.07 -52.47
CA VAL A 183 -16.34 38.79 -52.80
C VAL A 183 -17.21 40.03 -52.65
N SER A 184 -17.02 40.81 -51.57
CA SER A 184 -17.74 42.09 -51.39
C SER A 184 -17.46 43.07 -52.54
N SER A 185 -16.20 43.13 -52.97
CA SER A 185 -15.79 44.01 -54.08
C SER A 185 -16.34 43.53 -55.43
N LEU A 186 -16.29 42.23 -55.70
CA LEU A 186 -16.92 41.63 -56.88
C LEU A 186 -18.43 41.87 -56.92
N SER A 187 -19.11 41.76 -55.77
CA SER A 187 -20.55 42.00 -55.69
C SER A 187 -20.90 43.44 -56.07
N LYS A 188 -20.14 44.43 -55.59
CA LYS A 188 -20.33 45.85 -55.97
C LYS A 188 -20.15 46.09 -57.46
N VAL A 189 -19.09 45.50 -58.04
CA VAL A 189 -18.80 45.61 -59.47
C VAL A 189 -19.90 44.96 -60.30
N LEU A 190 -20.37 43.77 -59.91
CA LEU A 190 -21.44 43.05 -60.63
C LEU A 190 -22.74 43.86 -60.64
N THR A 191 -23.11 44.51 -59.53
CA THR A 191 -24.27 45.40 -59.49
C THR A 191 -24.13 46.56 -60.47
N ARG A 192 -22.95 47.18 -60.58
CA ARG A 192 -22.70 48.25 -61.57
C ARG A 192 -22.85 47.73 -63.00
N LEU A 193 -22.23 46.60 -63.32
CA LEU A 193 -22.32 46.00 -64.65
C LEU A 193 -23.74 45.55 -65.03
N ASP A 194 -24.56 45.11 -64.07
CA ASP A 194 -25.97 44.81 -64.34
C ASP A 194 -26.77 46.08 -64.66
N ASN A 195 -26.49 47.19 -63.97
CA ASN A 195 -27.09 48.50 -64.27
C ASN A 195 -26.64 49.00 -65.66
N ASP A 196 -25.35 48.90 -65.97
CA ASP A 196 -24.77 49.21 -67.29
C ASP A 196 -25.45 48.40 -68.41
N ARG A 197 -25.62 47.09 -68.19
CA ARG A 197 -26.30 46.19 -69.13
C ARG A 197 -27.74 46.65 -69.37
N LYS A 198 -28.50 46.96 -68.32
CA LYS A 198 -29.88 47.44 -68.45
C LYS A 198 -29.96 48.74 -69.25
N LEU A 199 -29.07 49.69 -68.97
CA LEU A 199 -28.97 50.95 -69.70
C LEU A 199 -28.66 50.74 -71.18
N LEU A 200 -27.66 49.91 -71.50
CA LEU A 200 -27.30 49.61 -72.89
C LEU A 200 -28.44 48.89 -73.65
N ILE A 201 -29.21 48.03 -72.98
CA ILE A 201 -30.39 47.41 -73.56
C ILE A 201 -31.44 48.46 -73.94
N GLN A 202 -31.70 49.43 -73.06
CA GLN A 202 -32.62 50.54 -73.33
C GLN A 202 -32.12 51.41 -74.49
N LEU A 203 -30.82 51.71 -74.54
CA LEU A 203 -30.23 52.52 -75.62
C LEU A 203 -30.25 51.85 -76.99
N ARG A 204 -30.33 50.52 -77.02
CA ARG A 204 -30.47 49.75 -78.26
C ARG A 204 -31.92 49.74 -78.77
N MET A 205 -32.90 50.02 -77.93
CA MET A 205 -34.29 50.13 -78.40
C MET A 205 -34.40 51.31 -79.38
N LYS A 206 -35.24 51.15 -80.40
CA LYS A 206 -35.49 52.23 -81.37
C LYS A 206 -36.10 53.43 -80.63
N VAL A 207 -35.55 54.62 -80.83
CA VAL A 207 -36.14 55.86 -80.31
C VAL A 207 -37.55 55.98 -80.88
N PRO A 208 -38.57 56.23 -80.03
CA PRO A 208 -39.95 56.32 -80.49
C PRO A 208 -40.17 57.41 -81.53
N GLU A 209 -41.22 57.25 -82.32
CA GLU A 209 -41.54 58.19 -83.41
C GLU A 209 -42.39 59.36 -82.94
N THR A 210 -43.03 59.25 -81.77
CA THR A 210 -43.89 60.30 -81.21
C THR A 210 -43.20 61.05 -80.08
N ARG A 211 -43.52 62.36 -79.95
CA ARG A 211 -42.97 63.25 -78.93
C ARG A 211 -43.12 62.72 -77.51
N ASN A 212 -44.33 62.29 -77.14
CA ASN A 212 -44.64 61.80 -75.79
C ASN A 212 -43.89 60.50 -75.47
N GLU A 213 -43.84 59.56 -76.42
CA GLU A 213 -43.09 58.32 -76.23
C GLU A 213 -41.57 58.59 -76.13
N THR A 214 -41.04 59.61 -76.79
CA THR A 214 -39.62 60.00 -76.68
C THR A 214 -39.29 60.64 -75.33
N HIS A 215 -40.20 61.44 -74.75
CA HIS A 215 -40.06 61.90 -73.35
C HIS A 215 -40.05 60.71 -72.38
N ASP A 216 -40.98 59.76 -72.52
CA ASP A 216 -41.04 58.56 -71.68
C ASP A 216 -39.76 57.72 -71.84
N TYR A 217 -39.29 57.52 -73.08
CA TYR A 217 -38.06 56.80 -73.38
C TYR A 217 -36.84 57.44 -72.70
N TRP A 218 -36.67 58.76 -72.82
CA TRP A 218 -35.54 59.45 -72.20
C TRP A 218 -35.66 59.55 -70.68
N SER A 219 -36.87 59.60 -70.13
CA SER A 219 -37.11 59.48 -68.69
C SER A 219 -36.71 58.10 -68.14
N ASP A 220 -37.04 57.02 -68.86
CA ASP A 220 -36.60 55.68 -68.52
C ASP A 220 -35.07 55.53 -68.62
N VAL A 221 -34.47 56.09 -69.68
CA VAL A 221 -33.00 56.15 -69.85
C VAL A 221 -32.37 56.92 -68.68
N ARG A 222 -32.94 58.05 -68.27
CA ARG A 222 -32.45 58.83 -67.12
C ARG A 222 -32.43 58.00 -65.84
N ASN A 223 -33.50 57.27 -65.57
CA ASN A 223 -33.63 56.42 -64.39
C ASN A 223 -32.58 55.30 -64.36
N LEU A 224 -32.28 54.71 -65.52
CA LEU A 224 -31.23 53.69 -65.67
C LEU A 224 -29.82 54.29 -65.62
N SER A 225 -29.62 55.47 -66.19
CA SER A 225 -28.36 56.21 -66.18
C SER A 225 -27.89 56.50 -64.77
N VAL A 226 -28.76 57.07 -63.93
CA VAL A 226 -28.41 57.41 -62.54
C VAL A 226 -28.10 56.17 -61.69
N GLN A 227 -28.66 55.01 -62.04
CA GLN A 227 -28.34 53.74 -61.38
C GLN A 227 -26.98 53.16 -61.82
N SER A 228 -26.57 53.44 -63.06
CA SER A 228 -25.26 53.05 -63.60
C SER A 228 -24.16 53.98 -63.09
N ASP A 229 -24.30 55.29 -63.33
CA ASP A 229 -23.45 56.35 -62.79
C ASP A 229 -24.30 57.62 -62.57
N PRO A 230 -24.37 58.16 -61.34
CA PRO A 230 -25.10 59.39 -61.06
C PRO A 230 -24.75 60.59 -61.97
N SER A 231 -23.52 60.68 -62.50
CA SER A 231 -23.13 61.79 -63.38
C SER A 231 -23.87 61.80 -64.71
N LEU A 232 -24.28 60.62 -65.20
CA LEU A 232 -24.99 60.48 -66.48
C LEU A 232 -26.41 61.08 -66.46
N GLY A 233 -26.97 61.33 -65.27
CA GLY A 233 -28.29 61.96 -65.14
C GLY A 233 -28.35 63.35 -65.76
N PHE A 234 -27.30 64.15 -65.60
CA PHE A 234 -27.23 65.51 -66.15
C PHE A 234 -27.25 65.52 -67.68
N SER A 235 -26.58 64.55 -68.30
CA SER A 235 -26.49 64.42 -69.75
C SER A 235 -27.82 63.99 -70.36
N VAL A 236 -28.61 63.17 -69.66
CA VAL A 236 -29.98 62.86 -70.10
C VAL A 236 -30.93 64.04 -69.86
N ASP A 237 -30.76 64.80 -68.78
CA ASP A 237 -31.55 66.01 -68.52
C ASP A 237 -31.39 67.04 -69.66
N ALA A 238 -30.17 67.16 -70.23
CA ALA A 238 -29.90 67.99 -71.39
C ALA A 238 -30.62 67.50 -72.67
N ILE A 239 -30.80 66.19 -72.83
CA ILE A 239 -31.56 65.62 -73.95
C ILE A 239 -33.05 65.95 -73.76
N ILE A 240 -33.60 65.67 -72.57
CA ILE A 240 -35.02 65.90 -72.25
C ILE A 240 -35.40 67.36 -72.48
N ALA A 241 -34.52 68.30 -72.11
CA ALA A 241 -34.74 69.73 -72.30
C ALA A 241 -34.89 70.16 -73.78
N ASN A 242 -34.32 69.40 -74.72
CA ASN A 242 -34.28 69.74 -76.14
C ASN A 242 -35.25 68.89 -77.02
N ILE A 243 -35.99 67.94 -76.42
CA ILE A 243 -36.94 67.08 -77.15
C ILE A 243 -37.98 67.93 -77.90
N ASP A 244 -38.58 68.90 -77.21
CA ASP A 244 -39.68 69.67 -77.79
C ASP A 244 -39.24 70.48 -79.01
N GLY A 245 -38.06 71.11 -78.95
CA GLY A 245 -37.50 71.86 -80.09
C GLY A 245 -37.14 70.97 -81.28
N TYR A 246 -36.68 69.74 -81.04
CA TYR A 246 -36.45 68.75 -82.11
C TYR A 246 -37.76 68.32 -82.79
N TYR A 247 -38.79 68.01 -82.00
CA TYR A 247 -40.09 67.57 -82.54
C TYR A 247 -40.84 68.71 -83.23
N ASP A 248 -40.71 69.95 -82.76
CA ASP A 248 -41.28 71.12 -83.45
C ASP A 248 -40.72 71.25 -84.88
N TRP A 249 -39.43 70.95 -85.10
CA TRP A 249 -38.85 70.88 -86.44
C TRP A 249 -39.28 69.62 -87.21
N LEU A 250 -39.26 68.46 -86.56
CA LEU A 250 -39.62 67.19 -87.20
C LEU A 250 -41.07 67.17 -87.69
N GLU A 251 -42.00 67.76 -86.93
CA GLU A 251 -43.42 67.84 -87.29
C GLU A 251 -43.68 68.79 -88.47
N THR A 252 -42.74 69.68 -88.80
CA THR A 252 -42.78 70.53 -90.01
C THR A 252 -42.25 69.82 -91.26
N MET A 253 -41.91 68.53 -91.16
CA MET A 253 -41.40 67.73 -92.27
C MET A 253 -42.40 67.71 -93.44
N PRO A 254 -41.97 68.06 -94.67
CA PRO A 254 -42.82 67.97 -95.85
C PRO A 254 -43.33 66.55 -96.09
N GLY A 255 -44.58 66.42 -96.58
CA GLY A 255 -45.24 65.13 -96.81
C GLY A 255 -44.76 64.41 -98.08
N ALA A 256 -45.21 63.16 -98.29
CA ALA A 256 -44.72 62.30 -99.38
C ALA A 256 -44.91 62.88 -100.82
N ASP A 257 -45.83 63.84 -100.98
CA ASP A 257 -46.13 64.51 -102.26
C ASP A 257 -45.38 65.84 -102.44
N SER A 258 -44.51 66.22 -101.50
CA SER A 258 -43.76 67.48 -101.53
C SER A 258 -42.61 67.47 -102.56
N THR A 259 -42.28 68.65 -103.07
CA THR A 259 -41.18 68.83 -104.03
C THR A 259 -39.82 68.67 -103.36
N ILE A 260 -38.81 68.29 -104.14
CA ILE A 260 -37.40 68.22 -103.66
C ILE A 260 -36.95 69.56 -103.05
N THR A 261 -37.45 70.69 -103.56
CA THR A 261 -37.09 72.02 -103.05
C THR A 261 -37.64 72.28 -101.65
N GLU A 262 -38.87 71.86 -101.35
CA GLU A 262 -39.47 71.98 -100.02
C GLU A 262 -38.75 71.11 -99.00
N TYR A 263 -38.38 69.89 -99.40
CA TYR A 263 -37.54 69.00 -98.59
C TYR A 263 -36.15 69.59 -98.31
N CYS A 264 -35.48 70.14 -99.33
CA CYS A 264 -34.19 70.81 -99.15
C CYS A 264 -34.30 72.03 -98.23
N MET A 265 -35.37 72.82 -98.35
CA MET A 265 -35.61 73.98 -97.47
C MET A 265 -35.80 73.54 -96.01
N TRP A 266 -36.65 72.54 -95.75
CA TRP A 266 -36.84 72.02 -94.39
C TRP A 266 -35.52 71.52 -93.77
N LEU A 267 -34.71 70.80 -94.56
CA LEU A 267 -33.40 70.31 -94.13
C LEU A 267 -32.41 71.45 -93.83
N PHE A 268 -32.42 72.53 -94.62
CA PHE A 268 -31.58 73.71 -94.38
C PHE A 268 -32.11 74.65 -93.29
N THR A 269 -33.34 74.44 -92.79
CA THR A 269 -33.95 75.20 -91.68
C THR A 269 -33.83 74.44 -90.36
N TYR A 270 -32.86 73.54 -90.26
CA TYR A 270 -32.58 72.77 -89.04
C TYR A 270 -32.25 73.72 -87.87
N PRO A 271 -33.13 73.81 -86.85
CA PRO A 271 -32.99 74.83 -85.83
C PRO A 271 -31.91 74.46 -84.80
N PRO A 272 -31.36 75.47 -84.08
CA PRO A 272 -30.39 75.23 -83.02
C PRO A 272 -30.85 74.21 -81.97
N GLU A 273 -32.13 74.21 -81.61
CA GLU A 273 -32.70 73.31 -80.61
C GLU A 273 -32.71 71.84 -81.08
N ALA A 274 -32.93 71.59 -82.38
CA ALA A 274 -32.83 70.26 -82.97
C ALA A 274 -31.37 69.79 -83.02
N TYR A 275 -30.42 70.71 -83.31
CA TYR A 275 -28.99 70.44 -83.24
C TYR A 275 -28.54 70.10 -81.82
N GLU A 276 -28.98 70.85 -80.82
CA GLU A 276 -28.66 70.63 -79.41
C GLU A 276 -29.21 69.28 -78.92
N TYR A 277 -30.39 68.86 -79.39
CA TYR A 277 -30.90 67.51 -79.13
C TYR A 277 -29.97 66.42 -79.70
N ASP A 278 -29.65 66.46 -80.99
CA ASP A 278 -28.80 65.43 -81.63
C ASP A 278 -27.39 65.40 -81.03
N GLN A 279 -26.84 66.57 -80.70
CA GLN A 279 -25.56 66.70 -80.01
C GLN A 279 -25.61 66.12 -78.60
N ALA A 280 -26.63 66.46 -77.81
CA ALA A 280 -26.81 65.92 -76.45
C ALA A 280 -26.98 64.39 -76.47
N VAL A 281 -27.69 63.84 -77.46
CA VAL A 281 -27.83 62.39 -77.65
C VAL A 281 -26.49 61.74 -77.98
N SER A 282 -25.69 62.35 -78.87
CA SER A 282 -24.36 61.85 -79.23
C SER A 282 -23.40 61.87 -78.03
N ASP A 283 -23.35 62.99 -77.31
CA ASP A 283 -22.45 63.18 -76.17
C ASP A 283 -22.79 62.22 -75.04
N PHE A 284 -24.07 62.11 -74.69
CA PHE A 284 -24.53 61.13 -73.70
C PHE A 284 -24.15 59.70 -74.08
N ARG A 285 -24.33 59.28 -75.34
CA ARG A 285 -23.92 57.93 -75.78
C ARG A 285 -22.42 57.72 -75.61
N GLY A 286 -21.60 58.73 -75.94
CA GLY A 286 -20.16 58.71 -75.71
C GLY A 286 -19.81 58.51 -74.24
N GLU A 287 -20.46 59.27 -73.36
CA GLU A 287 -20.26 59.18 -71.89
C GLU A 287 -20.69 57.83 -71.33
N VAL A 288 -21.83 57.27 -71.78
CA VAL A 288 -22.27 55.93 -71.39
C VAL A 288 -21.23 54.89 -71.78
N TYR A 289 -20.75 54.89 -73.02
CA TYR A 289 -19.73 53.92 -73.44
C TYR A 289 -18.45 54.03 -72.62
N LEU A 290 -17.98 55.25 -72.35
CA LEU A 290 -16.80 55.46 -71.50
C LEU A 290 -17.01 54.95 -70.07
N THR A 291 -18.17 55.21 -69.49
CA THR A 291 -18.54 54.75 -68.14
C THR A 291 -18.53 53.23 -68.07
N VAL A 292 -19.19 52.56 -69.02
CA VAL A 292 -19.24 51.09 -69.08
C VAL A 292 -17.85 50.49 -69.30
N ILE A 293 -17.04 51.08 -70.19
CA ILE A 293 -15.65 50.63 -70.42
C ILE A 293 -14.83 50.73 -69.12
N ASN A 294 -14.99 51.81 -68.36
CA ASN A 294 -14.30 51.99 -67.08
C ASN A 294 -14.76 50.99 -66.01
N HIS A 295 -16.06 50.70 -65.93
CA HIS A 295 -16.59 49.67 -65.03
C HIS A 295 -16.11 48.27 -65.41
N ILE A 296 -16.10 47.91 -66.69
CA ILE A 296 -15.56 46.63 -67.18
C ILE A 296 -14.07 46.53 -66.85
N ARG A 297 -13.29 47.59 -67.07
CA ARG A 297 -11.86 47.61 -66.72
C ARG A 297 -11.65 47.36 -65.23
N THR A 298 -12.41 48.05 -64.39
CA THR A 298 -12.37 47.85 -62.93
C THR A 298 -12.71 46.41 -62.54
N ALA A 299 -13.65 45.78 -63.24
CA ALA A 299 -14.00 44.37 -63.03
C ALA A 299 -12.86 43.41 -63.39
N VAL A 300 -12.21 43.64 -64.53
CA VAL A 300 -11.08 42.83 -65.01
C VAL A 300 -9.90 42.94 -64.05
N ASP A 301 -9.59 44.15 -63.58
CA ASP A 301 -8.49 44.39 -62.64
C ASP A 301 -8.71 43.69 -61.29
N LEU A 302 -9.97 43.50 -60.88
CA LEU A 302 -10.32 42.86 -59.60
C LEU A 302 -10.31 41.33 -59.67
N ILE A 303 -10.53 40.76 -60.85
CA ILE A 303 -10.53 39.30 -61.08
C ILE A 303 -9.11 38.79 -61.32
N SER A 304 -8.28 39.59 -61.99
CA SER A 304 -6.85 39.31 -62.26
C SER A 304 -6.04 39.16 -60.98
#